data_AF-A0A800AKA8-F1
#
_entry.id   AF-A0A800AKA8-F1
#
_cell.length_a   1.000
_cell.length_b   1.000
_cell.length_c   1.000
_cell.angle_alpha   90.00
_cell.angle_beta   90.00
_cell.angle_gamma   90.00
#
_symmetry.space_group_name_H-M   'P 1'
#
loop_
_entity.id
_entity.type
_entity.pdbx_description
1 polymer ?
#
loop_
_entity_poly.entity_id
_entity_poly.type
_entity_poly.pdbx_seq_one_letter_code
_entity_poly.pdbx_strand_id
1 'polypeptide(L)'
;MNYTENPHRFSRLVARQLNLTKNRIPIYPGIGATASKSSLTPDQVVGQIAIARQAGAHGFTIFDYGSVTAASIISAVGKSAGKTPAITPHRYSR
;
A
#
# COMPACT_ATOMS: atom_id res chain seq x y z
N MET A 1 -5.66 7.88 3.23
CA MET A 1 -5.84 6.42 3.10
C MET A 1 -6.82 6.14 1.96
N ASN A 2 -6.57 5.14 1.11
CA ASN A 2 -7.34 4.85 -0.11
C ASN A 2 -8.25 3.62 0.11
N TYR A 3 -9.27 3.76 0.95
CA TYR A 3 -10.18 2.65 1.31
C TYR A 3 -11.12 2.30 0.16
N THR A 4 -10.69 1.34 -0.65
CA THR A 4 -11.48 0.80 -1.76
C THR A 4 -10.99 -0.59 -2.11
N GLU A 5 -11.92 -1.47 -2.45
CA GLU A 5 -11.62 -2.81 -3.00
C GLU A 5 -11.33 -2.75 -4.51
N ASN A 6 -11.73 -1.65 -5.19
CA ASN A 6 -11.58 -1.52 -6.63
C ASN A 6 -10.14 -1.12 -7.00
N PRO A 7 -9.37 -1.98 -7.69
CA PRO A 7 -7.96 -1.72 -8.00
C PRO A 7 -7.77 -0.53 -8.95
N HIS A 8 -8.68 -0.31 -9.90
CA HIS A 8 -8.61 0.85 -10.79
C HIS A 8 -8.85 2.16 -10.04
N ARG A 9 -9.79 2.17 -9.09
CA ARG A 9 -10.02 3.34 -8.24
C ARG A 9 -8.80 3.60 -7.34
N PHE A 10 -8.23 2.56 -6.75
CA PHE A 10 -7.00 2.66 -5.96
C PHE A 10 -5.86 3.26 -6.79
N SER A 11 -5.59 2.73 -7.98
CA SER A 11 -4.57 3.24 -8.91
C SER A 11 -4.74 4.73 -9.22
N ARG A 12 -5.96 5.17 -9.57
CA ARG A 12 -6.25 6.59 -9.83
C ARG A 12 -6.00 7.48 -8.61
N LEU A 13 -6.30 7.01 -7.41
CA LEU A 13 -6.05 7.75 -6.17
C LEU A 13 -4.55 7.91 -5.91
N VAL A 14 -3.76 6.85 -6.10
CA VAL A 14 -2.30 6.90 -5.96
C VAL A 14 -1.68 7.87 -6.97
N ALA A 15 -2.05 7.76 -8.24
CA ALA A 15 -1.57 8.67 -9.29
C ALA A 15 -1.90 10.13 -8.98
N ARG A 16 -3.13 10.39 -8.50
CA ARG A 16 -3.55 11.74 -8.09
C ARG A 16 -2.71 12.27 -6.92
N GLN A 17 -2.41 11.45 -5.92
CA GLN A 17 -1.59 11.84 -4.76
C GLN A 17 -0.16 12.21 -5.17
N LEU A 18 0.45 11.40 -6.04
CA LEU A 18 1.79 11.68 -6.59
C LEU A 18 1.82 12.98 -7.39
N ASN A 19 0.80 13.22 -8.23
CA ASN A 19 0.69 14.45 -8.99
C ASN A 19 0.50 15.69 -8.09
N LEU A 20 -0.37 15.60 -7.08
CA LEU A 20 -0.60 16.71 -6.14
C LEU A 20 0.66 17.11 -5.38
N THR A 21 1.53 16.16 -5.05
CA THR A 21 2.80 16.43 -4.38
C THR A 21 3.93 16.78 -5.34
N LYS A 22 3.69 16.73 -6.66
CA LYS A 22 4.72 16.87 -7.71
C LYS A 22 5.95 16.00 -7.43
N ASN A 23 5.72 14.84 -6.82
CA ASN A 23 6.76 13.91 -6.36
C ASN A 23 7.81 14.52 -5.41
N ARG A 24 7.52 15.65 -4.74
CA ARG A 24 8.44 16.32 -3.82
C ARG A 24 8.35 15.80 -2.38
N ILE A 25 7.29 15.08 -2.06
CA ILE A 25 7.03 14.50 -0.75
C ILE A 25 6.82 12.99 -0.95
N PRO A 26 7.50 12.11 -0.18
CA PRO A 26 7.27 10.67 -0.26
C PRO A 26 5.81 10.31 0.01
N ILE A 27 5.25 9.44 -0.83
CA ILE A 27 3.86 8.98 -0.73
C ILE A 27 3.81 7.51 -0.33
N TYR A 28 3.05 7.23 0.73
CA TYR A 28 2.73 5.89 1.24
C TYR A 28 1.21 5.72 1.22
N PRO A 29 0.62 5.23 0.13
CA PRO A 29 -0.82 5.06 0.03
C PRO A 29 -1.32 4.06 1.08
N GLY A 30 -2.38 4.45 1.77
CA GLY A 30 -3.06 3.57 2.71
C GLY A 30 -3.92 2.53 2.00
N ILE A 31 -3.68 1.25 2.28
CA ILE A 31 -4.49 0.11 1.84
C ILE A 31 -5.46 -0.26 2.95
N GLY A 32 -6.77 -0.21 2.66
CA GLY A 32 -7.83 -0.45 3.62
C GLY A 32 -8.20 -1.91 3.78
N ALA A 33 -7.27 -2.75 4.22
CA ALA A 33 -7.46 -4.20 4.33
C ALA A 33 -8.71 -4.56 5.15
N THR A 34 -8.90 -3.85 6.27
CA THR A 34 -10.13 -3.88 7.07
C THR A 34 -10.60 -2.44 7.30
N ALA A 35 -11.65 -2.02 6.63
CA ALA A 35 -12.32 -0.75 6.88
C ALA A 35 -13.84 -0.95 6.91
N SER A 36 -14.57 -0.03 7.52
CA SER A 36 -16.04 -0.11 7.66
C SER A 36 -16.81 -0.27 6.33
N LYS A 37 -16.15 -0.03 5.18
CA LYS A 37 -16.71 -0.15 3.83
C LYS A 37 -15.81 -0.91 2.85
N SER A 38 -14.78 -1.60 3.34
CA SER A 38 -13.92 -2.45 2.50
C SER A 38 -13.29 -3.58 3.30
N SER A 39 -13.32 -4.78 2.74
CA SER A 39 -12.60 -5.95 3.25
C SER A 39 -11.80 -6.55 2.11
N LEU A 40 -10.48 -6.51 2.19
CA LEU A 40 -9.61 -7.10 1.18
C LEU A 40 -9.11 -8.46 1.63
N THR A 41 -9.08 -9.42 0.71
CA THR A 41 -8.33 -10.66 0.89
C THR A 41 -6.82 -10.38 0.84
N PRO A 42 -5.96 -11.28 1.39
CA PRO A 42 -4.51 -11.08 1.38
C PRO A 42 -3.91 -10.89 -0.04
N ASP A 43 -4.43 -11.57 -1.05
CA ASP A 43 -4.00 -11.41 -2.44
C ASP A 43 -4.41 -10.05 -3.03
N GLN A 44 -5.59 -9.53 -2.69
CA GLN A 44 -6.01 -8.18 -3.08
C GLN A 44 -5.12 -7.10 -2.43
N VAL A 45 -4.69 -7.30 -1.18
CA VAL A 45 -3.72 -6.43 -0.53
C VAL A 45 -2.39 -6.44 -1.28
N VAL A 46 -1.87 -7.63 -1.63
CA VAL A 46 -0.64 -7.76 -2.44
C VAL A 46 -0.80 -7.08 -3.81
N GLY A 47 -1.97 -7.22 -4.44
CA GLY A 47 -2.30 -6.53 -5.69
C GLY A 47 -2.24 -5.01 -5.57
N GLN A 48 -2.79 -4.43 -4.50
CA GLN A 48 -2.70 -2.98 -4.26
C GLN A 48 -1.28 -2.52 -3.96
N ILE A 49 -0.45 -3.34 -3.29
CA ILE A 49 0.97 -3.05 -3.12
C ILE A 49 1.68 -3.00 -4.47
N ALA A 50 1.40 -3.95 -5.37
CA ALA A 50 1.97 -3.95 -6.72
C ALA A 50 1.57 -2.69 -7.50
N ILE A 51 0.29 -2.29 -7.45
CA ILE A 51 -0.21 -1.06 -8.08
C ILE A 51 0.51 0.19 -7.52
N ALA A 52 0.66 0.28 -6.20
CA ALA A 52 1.36 1.41 -5.59
C ALA A 52 2.82 1.53 -6.07
N ARG A 53 3.52 0.40 -6.17
CA ARG A 53 4.91 0.35 -6.69
C ARG A 53 5.00 0.73 -8.16
N GLN A 54 4.12 0.17 -9.00
CA GLN A 54 4.07 0.50 -10.43
C GLN A 54 3.80 1.98 -10.68
N ALA A 55 3.00 2.61 -9.81
CA ALA A 55 2.73 4.04 -9.87
C ALA A 55 3.91 4.92 -9.41
N GLY A 56 4.97 4.34 -8.81
CA GLY A 56 6.10 5.08 -8.25
C GLY A 56 5.87 5.59 -6.82
N ALA A 57 4.91 5.01 -6.08
CA ALA A 57 4.79 5.31 -4.66
C ALA A 57 6.01 4.79 -3.89
N HIS A 58 6.38 5.51 -2.85
CA HIS A 58 7.61 5.28 -2.09
C HIS A 58 7.47 4.18 -1.03
N GLY A 59 6.25 3.68 -0.85
CA GLY A 59 5.90 2.58 0.03
C GLY A 59 4.38 2.46 0.11
N PHE A 60 3.88 1.88 1.18
CA PHE A 60 2.45 1.72 1.46
C PHE A 60 2.23 1.59 2.96
N THR A 61 0.99 1.76 3.40
CA THR A 61 0.58 1.53 4.80
C THR A 61 -0.64 0.63 4.80
N ILE A 62 -0.64 -0.40 5.63
CA ILE A 62 -1.83 -1.23 5.90
C ILE A 62 -2.22 -0.96 7.35
N PHE A 63 -3.51 -0.71 7.57
CA PHE A 63 -4.04 -0.46 8.91
C PHE A 63 -5.09 -1.53 9.22
N ASP A 64 -4.83 -2.32 10.26
CA ASP A 64 -5.67 -3.42 10.71
C ASP A 64 -5.54 -3.57 12.23
N TYR A 65 -6.66 -3.79 12.92
CA TYR A 65 -6.72 -4.01 14.37
C TYR A 65 -6.91 -5.49 14.74
N GLY A 66 -7.25 -6.35 13.78
CA GLY A 66 -7.48 -7.78 13.98
C GLY A 66 -6.19 -8.60 13.85
N SER A 67 -5.80 -9.29 14.92
CA SER A 67 -4.56 -10.09 14.94
C SER A 67 -4.54 -11.22 13.91
N VAL A 68 -5.67 -11.89 13.68
CA VAL A 68 -5.81 -12.98 12.69
C VAL A 68 -5.64 -12.44 11.27
N THR A 69 -6.36 -11.37 10.94
CA THR A 69 -6.29 -10.74 9.61
C THR A 69 -4.89 -10.19 9.35
N ALA A 70 -4.31 -9.48 10.32
CA ALA A 70 -2.94 -8.99 10.25
C ALA A 70 -1.93 -10.12 10.01
N ALA A 71 -2.03 -11.24 10.73
CA ALA A 71 -1.12 -12.38 10.54
C ALA A 71 -1.21 -12.95 9.11
N SER A 72 -2.43 -13.07 8.56
CA SER A 72 -2.64 -13.56 7.19
C SER A 72 -2.02 -12.63 6.14
N ILE A 73 -2.19 -11.31 6.31
CA ILE A 73 -1.68 -10.30 5.41
C ILE A 73 -0.14 -10.23 5.49
N ILE A 74 0.42 -10.18 6.71
CA ILE A 74 1.87 -10.15 6.92
C ILE A 74 2.54 -11.35 6.26
N SER A 75 1.96 -12.55 6.42
CA SER A 75 2.46 -13.77 5.76
C SER A 75 2.42 -13.66 4.24
N ALA A 76 1.31 -13.22 3.66
CA ALA A 76 1.16 -13.06 2.21
C ALA A 76 2.13 -12.01 1.63
N VAL A 77 2.28 -10.87 2.32
CA VAL A 77 3.22 -9.81 1.94
C VAL A 77 4.65 -10.33 2.03
N GLY A 78 5.04 -11.01 3.11
CA GLY A 78 6.38 -11.57 3.30
C GLY A 78 6.79 -12.56 2.19
N LYS A 79 5.84 -13.38 1.72
CA LYS A 79 6.06 -14.30 0.59
C LYS A 79 6.19 -13.61 -0.77
N SER A 80 5.82 -12.34 -0.88
CA SER A 80 5.70 -11.62 -2.15
C SER A 80 6.38 -10.25 -2.10
N ALA A 81 5.62 -9.18 -1.93
CA ALA A 81 6.08 -7.81 -2.00
C ALA A 81 7.15 -7.48 -0.93
N GLY A 82 7.14 -8.16 0.21
CA GLY A 82 8.09 -8.01 1.30
C GLY A 82 9.31 -8.93 1.25
N LYS A 83 9.49 -9.74 0.18
CA LYS A 83 10.59 -10.71 0.07
C LYS A 83 11.98 -10.06 0.12
N THR A 84 12.09 -8.83 -0.37
CA THR A 84 13.32 -8.04 -0.34
C THR A 84 13.18 -6.92 0.69
N PRO A 85 14.20 -6.66 1.53
CA PRO A 85 14.19 -5.52 2.45
C PRO A 85 13.89 -4.21 1.73
N ALA A 86 12.99 -3.40 2.30
CA ALA A 86 12.67 -2.09 1.75
C ALA A 86 13.81 -1.10 2.01
N ILE A 87 14.11 -0.25 1.02
CA ILE A 87 14.98 0.91 1.19
C ILE A 87 14.12 2.09 1.60
N THR A 88 14.42 2.71 2.74
CA THR A 88 13.65 3.87 3.21
C THR A 88 13.96 5.11 2.37
N PRO A 89 12.93 5.75 1.77
CA PRO A 89 13.12 6.92 0.90
C PRO A 89 13.79 8.11 1.59
N HIS A 90 13.57 8.26 2.90
CA HIS A 90 14.07 9.36 3.72
C HIS A 90 15.50 9.14 4.24
N ARG A 91 16.18 8.06 3.84
CA ARG A 91 17.57 7.79 4.26
C ARG A 91 18.61 8.52 3.41
N TYR A 92 18.20 9.22 2.36
CA TYR A 92 19.07 9.93 1.41
C TYR A 92 19.28 11.42 1.69
N SER A 93 18.88 11.94 2.86
CA SER A 93 19.35 13.25 3.31
C SER A 93 20.69 13.11 4.03
N ARG A 94 21.79 12.98 3.28
CA ARG A 94 23.14 13.30 3.73
C ARG A 94 23.86 14.03 2.62
#